data_AF-A0A8H6B8D9-F1
#
_entry.id   AF-A0A8H6B8D9-F1
#
_cell.length_a   1.000
_cell.length_b   1.000
_cell.length_c   1.000
_cell.angle_alpha   90.00
_cell.angle_beta   90.00
_cell.angle_gamma   90.00
#
_symmetry.space_group_name_H-M   'P 1'
#
loop_
_entity.id
_entity.type
_entity.pdbx_description
1 polymer ?
#
loop_
_entity_poly.entity_id
_entity_poly.type
_entity_poly.pdbx_seq_one_letter_code
_entity_poly.pdbx_strand_id
1 'polypeptide(L)'
;MNASMNELRKYTSNDDSTFRLNKFNALLSPYADKSLLTPKEANTLTFRITERLMEGNCDRDTLKLLSRYFSRKAYDDLVIERVTNHYCGYPLCKYHNSSQIKPKQVNQLLIKLKMPHYYTSRFCCKRHYQASEFYRHQLSSEALFMRTEMNKPKFATETPESSVVLLEEYFEVKEKTENGEETPAVRELMKLMDKMRIDDEILTNEQKEEYELKNSGVNGGISKNDDAAKNIQIFEKEGPQESDTTYKHDNENHLDKLRSLN
;
A
#
# COMPACT_ATOMS: atom_id res chain seq x y z
N MET A 1 17.19 16.71 -34.86
CA MET A 1 15.82 16.13 -34.87
C MET A 1 15.84 14.62 -34.57
N ASN A 2 16.43 14.12 -33.48
CA ASN A 2 16.29 12.69 -33.09
C ASN A 2 16.69 12.39 -31.62
N ALA A 3 16.57 13.35 -30.71
CA ALA A 3 16.83 13.14 -29.28
C ALA A 3 15.55 13.04 -28.42
N SER A 4 14.38 13.34 -28.99
CA SER A 4 13.12 13.46 -28.22
C SER A 4 12.23 12.20 -28.25
N MET A 5 12.60 11.15 -28.99
CA MET A 5 11.80 9.92 -29.09
C MET A 5 12.32 8.76 -28.21
N ASN A 6 13.46 8.94 -27.54
CA ASN A 6 14.07 7.88 -26.73
C ASN A 6 13.87 8.07 -25.22
N GLU A 7 13.40 9.24 -24.77
CA GLU A 7 13.05 9.49 -23.36
C GLU A 7 11.62 9.07 -23.02
N LEU A 8 10.72 8.99 -24.01
CA LEU A 8 9.36 8.46 -23.82
C LEU A 8 9.29 6.93 -23.77
N ARG A 9 10.40 6.22 -24.03
CA ARG A 9 10.50 4.75 -23.95
C ARG A 9 10.91 4.21 -22.58
N LYS A 10 11.26 5.07 -21.63
CA LYS A 10 11.64 4.64 -20.26
C LYS A 10 10.44 4.31 -19.35
N TYR A 11 9.22 4.63 -19.77
CA TYR A 11 7.98 4.23 -19.07
C TYR A 11 7.29 2.98 -19.66
N THR A 12 7.94 2.30 -20.60
CA THR A 12 7.44 1.05 -21.19
C THR A 12 8.48 -0.06 -21.09
N SER A 13 9.16 -0.19 -19.94
CA SER A 13 9.69 -1.51 -19.59
C SER A 13 8.47 -2.38 -19.29
N ASN A 14 8.15 -3.29 -20.22
CA ASN A 14 7.32 -4.46 -19.96
C ASN A 14 8.01 -5.28 -18.85
N ASP A 15 7.86 -4.85 -17.61
CA ASP A 15 8.09 -5.69 -16.46
C ASP A 15 6.94 -6.69 -16.44
N ASP A 16 7.18 -7.85 -17.05
CA ASP A 16 6.19 -8.93 -17.14
C ASP A 16 5.78 -9.45 -15.75
N SER A 17 6.42 -8.99 -14.66
CA SER A 17 6.06 -9.34 -13.30
C SER A 17 4.81 -8.60 -12.77
N THR A 18 4.50 -7.39 -13.26
CA THR A 18 3.37 -6.61 -12.72
C THR A 18 2.02 -7.15 -13.21
N PHE A 19 1.08 -7.36 -12.28
CA PHE A 19 -0.28 -7.76 -12.59
C PHE A 19 -1.10 -6.56 -13.10
N ARG A 20 -1.31 -6.52 -14.41
CA ARG A 20 -2.00 -5.43 -15.13
C ARG A 20 -3.39 -5.83 -15.61
N LEU A 21 -4.17 -4.83 -16.05
CA LEU A 21 -5.54 -5.01 -16.54
C LEU A 21 -5.67 -6.10 -17.60
N ASN A 22 -4.73 -6.19 -18.55
CA ASN A 22 -4.79 -7.23 -19.59
C ASN A 22 -4.74 -8.65 -19.01
N LYS A 23 -3.86 -8.89 -18.03
CA LYS A 23 -3.75 -10.18 -17.33
C LYS A 23 -5.00 -10.45 -16.49
N PHE A 24 -5.53 -9.41 -15.85
CA PHE A 24 -6.76 -9.55 -15.08
C PHE A 24 -7.97 -9.83 -15.97
N ASN A 25 -8.06 -9.17 -17.13
CA ASN A 25 -9.11 -9.40 -18.12
C ASN A 25 -9.09 -10.83 -18.66
N ALA A 26 -7.91 -11.40 -18.90
CA ALA A 26 -7.77 -12.80 -19.28
C ALA A 26 -8.30 -13.75 -18.18
N LEU A 27 -8.04 -13.42 -16.90
CA LEU A 27 -8.55 -14.16 -15.75
C LEU A 27 -10.08 -14.09 -15.63
N LEU A 28 -10.68 -12.95 -16.04
CA LEU A 28 -12.12 -12.71 -16.03
C LEU A 28 -12.87 -13.27 -17.25
N SER A 29 -12.17 -13.62 -18.34
CA SER A 29 -12.78 -14.11 -19.59
C SER A 29 -13.81 -15.24 -19.39
N PRO A 30 -13.63 -16.23 -18.49
CA PRO A 30 -14.62 -17.29 -18.27
C PRO A 30 -15.94 -16.82 -17.63
N TYR A 31 -15.96 -15.58 -17.12
CA TYR A 31 -17.07 -14.99 -16.37
C TYR A 31 -17.67 -13.76 -17.07
N ALA A 32 -17.19 -13.41 -18.27
CA ALA A 32 -17.53 -12.14 -18.94
C ALA A 32 -19.04 -11.94 -19.16
N ASP A 33 -19.75 -13.01 -19.53
CA ASP A 33 -21.19 -12.93 -19.84
C ASP A 33 -22.09 -13.12 -18.61
N LYS A 34 -21.50 -13.38 -17.44
CA LYS A 34 -22.27 -13.70 -16.23
C LYS A 34 -22.57 -12.43 -15.44
N SER A 35 -23.86 -12.17 -15.22
CA SER A 35 -24.32 -11.08 -14.36
C SER A 35 -24.16 -11.40 -12.87
N LEU A 36 -24.14 -12.69 -12.50
CA LEU A 36 -23.97 -13.18 -11.14
C LEU A 36 -23.02 -14.39 -11.14
N LEU A 37 -22.19 -14.49 -10.09
CA LEU A 37 -21.30 -15.61 -9.88
C LEU A 37 -21.90 -16.59 -8.88
N THR A 38 -21.77 -17.89 -9.13
CA THR A 38 -22.06 -18.89 -8.09
C THR A 38 -21.03 -18.78 -6.95
N PRO A 39 -21.34 -19.24 -5.73
CA PRO A 39 -20.37 -19.23 -4.62
C PRO A 39 -19.04 -19.92 -4.96
N LYS A 40 -19.09 -21.03 -5.71
CA LYS A 40 -17.90 -21.75 -6.15
C LYS A 40 -17.04 -20.91 -7.11
N GLU A 41 -17.67 -20.23 -8.06
CA GLU A 41 -16.96 -19.38 -9.03
C GLU A 41 -16.38 -18.14 -8.37
N ALA A 42 -17.13 -17.49 -7.50
CA ALA A 42 -16.66 -16.34 -6.73
C ALA A 42 -15.46 -16.70 -5.86
N ASN A 43 -15.49 -17.85 -5.17
CA ASN A 43 -14.35 -18.32 -4.37
C ASN A 43 -13.15 -18.67 -5.25
N THR A 44 -13.36 -19.33 -6.39
CA THR A 44 -12.28 -19.66 -7.35
C THR A 44 -11.64 -18.39 -7.91
N LEU A 45 -12.46 -17.40 -8.27
CA LEU A 45 -12.00 -16.12 -8.78
C LEU A 45 -11.19 -15.36 -7.72
N THR A 46 -11.71 -15.26 -6.49
CA THR A 46 -11.02 -14.62 -5.37
C THR A 46 -9.67 -15.29 -5.10
N PHE A 47 -9.64 -16.63 -5.06
CA PHE A 47 -8.40 -17.39 -4.87
C PHE A 47 -7.38 -17.11 -5.97
N ARG A 48 -7.79 -17.16 -7.24
CA ARG A 48 -6.88 -16.87 -8.38
C ARG A 48 -6.36 -15.44 -8.35
N ILE A 49 -7.18 -14.47 -7.94
CA ILE A 49 -6.73 -13.09 -7.77
C ILE A 49 -5.68 -13.02 -6.65
N THR A 50 -5.94 -13.63 -5.50
CA THR A 50 -5.00 -13.64 -4.37
C THR A 50 -3.69 -14.32 -4.75
N GLU A 51 -3.72 -15.45 -5.45
CA GLU A 51 -2.53 -16.15 -5.95
C GLU A 51 -1.65 -15.24 -6.84
N ARG A 52 -2.27 -14.40 -7.68
CA ARG A 52 -1.53 -13.46 -8.54
C ARG A 52 -0.97 -12.25 -7.80
N LEU A 53 -1.52 -11.92 -6.64
CA LEU A 53 -1.16 -10.73 -5.87
C LEU A 53 -0.39 -11.07 -4.59
N MET A 54 -0.28 -12.33 -4.18
CA MET A 54 0.46 -12.71 -2.98
C MET A 54 1.99 -12.59 -3.18
N GLU A 55 2.44 -12.65 -4.44
CA GLU A 55 3.82 -12.45 -4.88
C GLU A 55 3.85 -11.40 -5.99
N GLY A 56 4.54 -10.27 -5.76
CA GLY A 56 4.63 -9.18 -6.75
C GLY A 56 3.73 -7.99 -6.46
N ASN A 57 3.33 -7.26 -7.50
CA ASN A 57 2.52 -6.04 -7.39
C ASN A 57 1.54 -5.89 -8.56
N CYS A 58 0.56 -4.99 -8.40
CA CYS A 58 -0.33 -4.55 -9.48
C CYS A 58 -0.14 -3.06 -9.81
N ASP A 59 -0.72 -2.63 -10.93
CA ASP A 59 -0.86 -1.21 -11.27
C ASP A 59 -2.15 -0.61 -10.69
N ARG A 60 -2.21 0.72 -10.65
CA ARG A 60 -3.30 1.51 -10.04
C ARG A 60 -4.66 1.16 -10.61
N ASP A 61 -4.77 1.07 -11.93
CA ASP A 61 -6.03 0.76 -12.60
C ASP A 61 -6.51 -0.66 -12.26
N THR A 62 -5.59 -1.64 -12.17
CA THR A 62 -5.95 -2.98 -11.72
C THR A 62 -6.41 -2.97 -10.28
N LEU A 63 -5.72 -2.24 -9.39
CA LEU A 63 -6.15 -2.11 -7.99
C LEU A 63 -7.55 -1.48 -7.89
N LYS A 64 -7.85 -0.44 -8.65
CA LYS A 64 -9.20 0.14 -8.73
C LYS A 64 -10.21 -0.89 -9.20
N LEU A 65 -9.94 -1.61 -10.29
CA LEU A 65 -10.86 -2.61 -10.82
C LEU A 65 -11.08 -3.77 -9.83
N LEU A 66 -10.05 -4.15 -9.07
CA LEU A 66 -10.14 -5.18 -8.03
C LEU A 66 -11.13 -4.83 -6.92
N SER A 67 -11.47 -3.56 -6.70
CA SER A 67 -12.49 -3.18 -5.72
C SER A 67 -13.86 -3.78 -6.00
N ARG A 68 -14.20 -3.98 -7.28
CA ARG A 68 -15.41 -4.68 -7.72
C ARG A 68 -15.41 -6.15 -7.31
N TYR A 69 -14.23 -6.78 -7.19
CA TYR A 69 -14.07 -8.20 -6.94
C TYR A 69 -13.66 -8.54 -5.50
N PHE A 70 -13.16 -7.57 -4.74
CA PHE A 70 -12.78 -7.77 -3.34
C PHE A 70 -13.85 -7.29 -2.37
N SER A 71 -14.05 -8.10 -1.32
CA SER A 71 -14.64 -7.63 -0.07
C SER A 71 -13.54 -7.15 0.88
N ARG A 72 -13.91 -6.40 1.92
CA ARG A 72 -12.98 -6.03 3.01
C ARG A 72 -12.23 -7.24 3.56
N LYS A 73 -12.95 -8.35 3.80
CA LYS A 73 -12.36 -9.59 4.28
C LYS A 73 -11.39 -10.20 3.28
N ALA A 74 -11.77 -10.28 2.00
CA ALA A 74 -10.89 -10.85 0.98
C ALA A 74 -9.60 -10.02 0.79
N TYR A 75 -9.67 -8.70 0.96
CA TYR A 75 -8.49 -7.86 0.99
C TYR A 75 -7.62 -8.10 2.24
N ASP A 76 -8.24 -8.26 3.42
CA ASP A 76 -7.51 -8.60 4.65
C ASP A 76 -6.76 -9.93 4.50
N ASP A 77 -7.40 -10.93 3.89
CA ASP A 77 -6.79 -12.22 3.57
C ASP A 77 -5.61 -12.04 2.60
N LEU A 78 -5.75 -11.24 1.53
CA LEU A 78 -4.65 -10.92 0.61
C LEU A 78 -3.45 -10.27 1.34
N VAL A 79 -3.70 -9.31 2.22
CA VAL A 79 -2.64 -8.66 3.00
C VAL A 79 -1.91 -9.70 3.84
N ILE A 80 -2.63 -10.63 4.46
CA ILE A 80 -2.03 -11.74 5.23
C ILE A 80 -1.14 -12.59 4.34
N GLU A 81 -1.64 -13.05 3.18
CA GLU A 81 -0.87 -13.89 2.26
C GLU A 81 0.41 -13.19 1.76
N ARG A 82 0.31 -11.91 1.41
CA ARG A 82 1.50 -11.10 1.03
C ARG A 82 2.53 -11.05 2.16
N VAL A 83 2.09 -10.82 3.39
CA VAL A 83 2.98 -10.76 4.57
C VAL A 83 3.61 -12.13 4.86
N THR A 84 2.85 -13.21 4.70
CA THR A 84 3.35 -14.58 4.79
C THR A 84 4.47 -14.84 3.79
N ASN A 85 4.32 -14.33 2.56
CA ASN A 85 5.35 -14.37 1.51
C ASN A 85 6.38 -13.24 1.62
N HIS A 86 6.45 -12.53 2.74
CA HIS A 86 7.43 -11.47 3.01
C HIS A 86 7.35 -10.23 2.11
N TYR A 87 6.23 -10.03 1.41
CA TYR A 87 5.93 -8.84 0.64
C TYR A 87 5.19 -7.79 1.48
N CYS A 88 5.41 -6.52 1.17
CA CYS A 88 4.63 -5.43 1.76
C CYS A 88 3.14 -5.67 1.52
N GLY A 89 2.33 -5.54 2.56
CA GLY A 89 0.89 -5.81 2.50
C GLY A 89 0.11 -4.97 1.48
N TYR A 90 0.64 -3.82 1.06
CA TYR A 90 0.00 -2.97 0.08
C TYR A 90 0.24 -3.47 -1.36
N PRO A 91 -0.79 -3.80 -2.16
CA PRO A 91 -0.63 -4.48 -3.45
C PRO A 91 0.11 -3.73 -4.54
N LEU A 92 0.22 -2.39 -4.47
CA LEU A 92 1.04 -1.63 -5.43
C LEU A 92 2.54 -1.72 -5.12
N CYS A 93 2.89 -2.13 -3.91
CA CYS A 93 4.27 -2.18 -3.47
C CYS A 93 4.94 -3.51 -3.85
N LYS A 94 6.09 -3.42 -4.52
CA LYS A 94 6.93 -4.58 -4.84
C LYS A 94 7.98 -4.91 -3.77
N TYR A 95 8.00 -4.17 -2.66
CA TYR A 95 9.00 -4.37 -1.61
C TYR A 95 8.83 -5.74 -0.95
N HIS A 96 9.93 -6.49 -0.90
CA HIS A 96 10.01 -7.82 -0.30
C HIS A 96 11.22 -7.87 0.64
N ASN A 97 11.00 -8.28 1.89
CA ASN A 97 12.05 -8.44 2.88
C ASN A 97 11.61 -9.37 4.00
N SER A 98 12.16 -10.59 4.03
CA SER A 98 11.83 -11.63 5.01
C SER A 98 12.26 -11.31 6.45
N SER A 99 13.22 -10.41 6.63
CA SER A 99 13.67 -10.00 7.97
C SER A 99 12.71 -8.99 8.60
N GLN A 100 12.19 -8.07 7.79
CA GLN A 100 11.29 -6.99 8.23
C GLN A 100 9.83 -7.41 8.21
N ILE A 101 9.39 -7.99 7.10
CA ILE A 101 7.99 -8.33 6.85
C ILE A 101 7.81 -9.82 7.11
N LYS A 102 7.10 -10.13 8.18
CA LYS A 102 6.82 -11.50 8.57
C LYS A 102 5.60 -11.55 9.46
N PRO A 103 4.82 -12.65 9.40
CA PRO A 103 3.74 -12.86 10.35
C PRO A 103 4.33 -12.85 11.76
N LYS A 104 3.89 -11.89 12.57
CA LYS A 104 4.15 -11.89 14.00
C LYS A 104 2.89 -12.38 14.69
N GLN A 105 3.05 -13.27 15.67
CA GLN A 105 1.99 -13.59 16.61
C GLN A 105 1.72 -12.34 17.46
N VAL A 106 0.86 -11.48 16.95
CA VAL A 106 0.38 -10.31 17.67
C VAL A 106 -0.84 -10.73 18.49
N ASN A 107 -0.83 -10.42 19.78
CA ASN A 107 -2.00 -10.59 20.63
C ASN A 107 -3.19 -9.84 19.98
N GLN A 108 -4.39 -10.43 19.98
CA GLN A 108 -5.59 -9.80 19.40
C GLN A 108 -5.85 -8.39 19.96
N LEU A 109 -5.42 -8.11 21.19
CA LEU A 109 -5.48 -6.80 21.81
C LEU A 109 -4.59 -5.77 21.08
N LEU A 110 -3.39 -6.15 20.64
CA LEU A 110 -2.48 -5.28 19.89
C LEU A 110 -3.02 -4.93 18.49
N ILE A 111 -3.78 -5.87 17.90
CA ILE A 111 -4.49 -5.64 16.63
C ILE A 111 -5.60 -4.59 16.84
N LYS A 112 -6.39 -4.74 17.91
CA LYS A 112 -7.48 -3.81 18.24
C LYS A 112 -6.98 -2.41 18.59
N LEU A 113 -5.83 -2.32 19.25
CA LEU A 113 -5.22 -1.05 19.67
C LEU A 113 -4.40 -0.35 18.57
N LYS A 114 -4.38 -0.86 17.32
CA LYS A 114 -3.65 -0.29 16.17
C LYS A 114 -2.21 0.14 16.52
N MET A 115 -1.52 -0.66 17.35
CA MET A 115 -0.21 -0.29 17.89
C MET A 115 0.83 -0.07 16.79
N PRO A 116 1.80 0.85 16.94
CA PRO A 116 2.81 1.13 15.91
C PRO A 116 3.62 -0.11 15.45
N HIS A 117 3.80 -1.09 16.32
CA HIS A 117 4.47 -2.35 15.98
C HIS A 117 3.65 -3.28 15.07
N TYR A 118 2.34 -3.05 14.94
CA TYR A 118 1.46 -3.87 14.11
C TYR A 118 1.71 -3.65 12.62
N TYR A 119 1.77 -2.38 12.17
CA TYR A 119 1.94 -2.10 10.75
C TYR A 119 3.39 -2.33 10.28
N THR A 120 4.39 -2.11 11.13
CA THR A 120 5.82 -2.24 10.76
C THR A 120 6.25 -3.66 10.38
N SER A 121 5.56 -4.69 10.89
CA SER A 121 5.78 -6.09 10.47
C SER A 121 5.01 -6.50 9.21
N ARG A 122 4.08 -5.65 8.74
CA ARG A 122 3.19 -5.97 7.61
C ARG A 122 3.42 -5.10 6.38
N PHE A 123 3.89 -3.87 6.60
CA PHE A 123 4.11 -2.87 5.57
C PHE A 123 5.54 -2.34 5.64
N CYS A 124 6.10 -1.95 4.49
CA CYS A 124 7.46 -1.42 4.45
C CYS A 124 7.58 -0.02 5.05
N CYS A 125 6.49 0.76 5.06
CA CYS A 125 6.43 2.12 5.60
C CYS A 125 5.01 2.49 6.04
N LYS A 126 4.89 3.57 6.84
CA LYS A 126 3.61 4.11 7.32
C LYS A 126 2.70 4.55 6.17
N ARG A 127 3.25 5.16 5.12
CA ARG A 127 2.47 5.59 3.94
C ARG A 127 1.74 4.43 3.26
N HIS A 128 2.37 3.26 3.12
CA HIS A 128 1.71 2.08 2.55
C HIS A 128 0.69 1.45 3.50
N TYR A 129 0.90 1.53 4.81
CA TYR A 129 -0.13 1.15 5.76
C TYR A 129 -1.37 2.04 5.61
N GLN A 130 -1.19 3.36 5.58
CA GLN A 130 -2.28 4.32 5.41
C GLN A 130 -2.99 4.14 4.06
N ALA A 131 -2.24 3.97 2.96
CA ALA A 131 -2.82 3.73 1.64
C ALA A 131 -3.59 2.41 1.56
N SER A 132 -3.08 1.35 2.21
CA SER A 132 -3.75 0.05 2.29
C SER A 132 -5.05 0.14 3.10
N GLU A 133 -5.04 0.78 4.26
CA GLU A 133 -6.23 1.02 5.05
C GLU A 133 -7.23 1.90 4.30
N PHE A 134 -6.77 2.97 3.66
CA PHE A 134 -7.61 3.88 2.86
C PHE A 134 -8.36 3.13 1.75
N TYR A 135 -7.64 2.29 1.00
CA TYR A 135 -8.25 1.45 -0.03
C TYR A 135 -9.23 0.44 0.57
N ARG A 136 -8.83 -0.25 1.65
CA ARG A 136 -9.67 -1.24 2.36
C ARG A 136 -11.00 -0.67 2.81
N HIS A 137 -11.04 0.55 3.35
CA HIS A 137 -12.27 1.16 3.86
C HIS A 137 -13.29 1.49 2.75
N GLN A 138 -12.84 1.66 1.52
CA GLN A 138 -13.72 1.89 0.35
C GLN A 138 -14.32 0.59 -0.20
N LEU A 139 -13.83 -0.58 0.22
CA LEU A 139 -14.34 -1.87 -0.25
C LEU A 139 -15.66 -2.22 0.41
N SER A 140 -16.55 -2.85 -0.35
CA SER A 140 -17.79 -3.41 0.19
C SER A 140 -17.49 -4.56 1.17
N SER A 141 -18.29 -4.69 2.23
CA SER A 141 -18.29 -5.90 3.09
C SER A 141 -19.05 -7.07 2.47
N GLU A 142 -19.84 -6.83 1.42
CA GLU A 142 -20.65 -7.84 0.78
C GLU A 142 -19.78 -8.90 0.08
N ALA A 143 -20.20 -10.17 0.20
CA ALA A 143 -19.53 -11.28 -0.45
C ALA A 143 -19.66 -11.19 -1.98
N LEU A 144 -18.63 -11.63 -2.69
CA LEU A 144 -18.55 -11.48 -4.16
C LEU A 144 -19.72 -12.14 -4.90
N PHE A 145 -20.19 -13.31 -4.44
CA PHE A 145 -21.29 -14.03 -5.09
C PHE A 145 -22.67 -13.36 -4.90
N MET A 146 -22.79 -12.38 -4.00
CA MET A 146 -24.03 -11.62 -3.80
C MET A 146 -24.11 -10.38 -4.71
N ARG A 147 -22.97 -9.96 -5.27
CA ARG A 147 -22.89 -8.76 -6.11
C ARG A 147 -23.52 -9.03 -7.48
N THR A 148 -24.54 -8.25 -7.81
CA THR A 148 -25.19 -8.27 -9.12
C THR A 148 -24.43 -7.43 -10.15
N GLU A 149 -24.73 -7.63 -11.43
CA GLU A 149 -24.24 -6.79 -12.55
C GLU A 149 -22.73 -6.84 -12.78
N MET A 150 -22.10 -8.00 -12.54
CA MET A 150 -20.67 -8.21 -12.76
C MET A 150 -20.24 -8.00 -14.22
N ASN A 151 -21.18 -8.12 -15.16
CA ASN A 151 -21.02 -7.93 -16.60
C ASN A 151 -21.05 -6.46 -17.07
N LYS A 152 -21.26 -5.49 -16.17
CA LYS A 152 -21.19 -4.06 -16.53
C LYS A 152 -19.82 -3.71 -17.10
N PRO A 153 -19.73 -2.77 -18.07
CA PRO A 153 -18.46 -2.27 -18.57
C PRO A 153 -17.55 -1.81 -17.42
N LYS A 154 -16.25 -2.01 -17.59
CA LYS A 154 -15.22 -1.62 -16.62
C LYS A 154 -15.07 -0.11 -16.67
N PHE A 155 -14.94 0.53 -15.51
CA PHE A 155 -14.77 1.98 -15.37
C PHE A 155 -15.95 2.80 -15.93
N ALA A 156 -17.17 2.27 -15.89
CA ALA A 156 -18.36 3.07 -16.21
C ALA A 156 -18.76 3.95 -15.01
N THR A 157 -19.53 5.01 -15.25
CA THR A 157 -19.85 6.05 -14.22
C THR A 157 -20.51 5.49 -12.96
N GLU A 158 -21.23 4.37 -13.04
CA GLU A 158 -21.99 3.77 -11.93
C GLU A 158 -21.32 2.53 -11.33
N THR A 159 -20.03 2.33 -11.58
CA THR A 159 -19.34 1.12 -11.15
C THR A 159 -18.43 1.38 -9.95
N PRO A 160 -18.29 0.42 -9.02
CA PRO A 160 -17.52 0.63 -7.79
C PRO A 160 -16.09 1.12 -8.07
N GLU A 161 -15.43 0.56 -9.08
CA GLU A 161 -14.05 0.90 -9.42
C GLU A 161 -13.85 2.34 -9.88
N SER A 162 -14.89 2.99 -10.42
CA SER A 162 -14.84 4.40 -10.83
C SER A 162 -14.92 5.35 -9.63
N SER A 163 -15.51 4.90 -8.52
CA SER A 163 -15.64 5.68 -7.28
C SER A 163 -14.45 5.53 -6.34
N VAL A 164 -13.61 4.50 -6.54
CA VAL A 164 -12.46 4.25 -5.68
C VAL A 164 -11.34 5.25 -5.96
N VAL A 165 -10.88 5.89 -4.90
CA VAL A 165 -9.73 6.80 -4.91
C VAL A 165 -8.55 6.10 -4.26
N LEU A 166 -7.35 6.29 -4.83
CA LEU A 166 -6.11 5.82 -4.21
C LEU A 166 -5.43 6.98 -3.48
N LEU A 167 -4.81 6.70 -2.34
CA LEU A 167 -4.26 7.75 -1.47
C LEU A 167 -3.08 8.49 -2.12
N GLU A 168 -2.27 7.81 -2.92
CA GLU A 168 -1.18 8.42 -3.68
C GLU A 168 -1.68 9.37 -4.78
N GLU A 169 -2.80 9.09 -5.43
CA GLU A 169 -3.38 10.00 -6.41
C GLU A 169 -3.84 11.31 -5.75
N TYR A 170 -4.33 11.20 -4.52
CA TYR A 170 -4.68 12.37 -3.72
C TYR A 170 -3.45 13.22 -3.38
N PHE A 171 -2.37 12.61 -2.92
CA PHE A 171 -1.13 13.34 -2.63
C PHE A 171 -0.58 14.01 -3.89
N GLU A 172 -0.60 13.33 -5.04
CA GLU A 172 -0.18 13.91 -6.32
C GLU A 172 -1.03 15.12 -6.73
N VAL A 173 -2.35 15.10 -6.47
CA VAL A 173 -3.23 16.25 -6.74
C VAL A 173 -2.96 17.40 -5.76
N LYS A 174 -2.73 17.08 -4.47
CA LYS A 174 -2.37 18.06 -3.45
C LYS A 174 -1.03 18.73 -3.76
N GLU A 175 -0.04 17.96 -4.20
CA GLU A 175 1.27 18.45 -4.61
C GLU A 175 1.19 19.29 -5.88
N LYS A 176 0.38 18.91 -6.88
CA LYS A 176 0.18 19.75 -8.08
C LYS A 176 -0.59 21.03 -7.80
N THR A 177 -1.33 21.10 -6.70
CA THR A 177 -2.05 22.28 -6.23
C THR A 177 -1.21 23.07 -5.22
N GLU A 178 0.04 23.38 -5.57
CA GLU A 178 0.94 24.22 -4.76
C GLU A 178 0.38 25.64 -4.49
N ASN A 179 -0.71 26.04 -5.17
CA ASN A 179 -1.38 27.33 -5.01
C ASN A 179 -2.71 27.29 -4.24
N GLY A 180 -3.03 26.22 -3.51
CA GLY A 180 -4.05 26.28 -2.44
C GLY A 180 -5.52 26.32 -2.88
N GLU A 181 -5.85 25.97 -4.13
CA GLU A 181 -7.25 25.71 -4.47
C GLU A 181 -7.66 24.31 -3.98
N GLU A 182 -8.25 24.27 -2.80
CA GLU A 182 -9.00 23.12 -2.31
C GLU A 182 -10.12 22.79 -3.29
N THR A 183 -9.87 21.88 -4.23
CA THR A 183 -10.96 21.37 -5.06
C THR A 183 -11.99 20.66 -4.18
N PRO A 184 -13.29 20.69 -4.53
CA PRO A 184 -14.33 19.99 -3.78
C PRO A 184 -14.01 18.50 -3.55
N ALA A 185 -13.36 17.86 -4.54
CA ALA A 185 -12.90 16.47 -4.45
C ALA A 185 -11.81 16.25 -3.39
N VAL A 186 -10.82 17.15 -3.31
CA VAL A 186 -9.76 17.12 -2.28
C VAL A 186 -10.36 17.33 -0.88
N ARG A 187 -11.33 18.23 -0.76
CA ARG A 187 -12.03 18.50 0.52
C ARG A 187 -12.90 17.32 0.97
N GLU A 188 -13.61 16.68 0.04
CA GLU A 188 -14.41 15.49 0.34
C GLU A 188 -13.51 14.31 0.75
N LEU A 189 -12.33 14.20 0.14
CA LEU A 189 -11.35 13.19 0.55
C LEU A 189 -10.72 13.50 1.92
N MET A 190 -10.42 14.77 2.23
CA MET A 190 -9.96 15.13 3.58
C MET A 190 -11.01 14.79 4.63
N LYS A 191 -12.29 15.05 4.36
CA LYS A 191 -13.39 14.62 5.25
C LYS A 191 -13.45 13.10 5.40
N LEU A 192 -13.13 12.34 4.36
CA LEU A 192 -13.04 10.89 4.45
C LEU A 192 -11.86 10.48 5.33
N MET A 193 -10.67 11.08 5.14
CA MET A 193 -9.48 10.81 5.97
C MET A 193 -9.72 11.13 7.45
N ASP A 194 -10.36 12.26 7.74
CA ASP A 194 -10.70 12.74 9.08
C ASP A 194 -11.73 11.80 9.76
N LYS A 195 -12.76 11.37 9.01
CA LYS A 195 -13.70 10.31 9.46
C LYS A 195 -13.03 8.97 9.71
N MET A 196 -11.93 8.67 9.01
CA MET A 196 -11.21 7.40 9.16
C MET A 196 -10.26 7.35 10.36
N ARG A 197 -10.11 8.46 11.13
CA ARG A 197 -9.17 8.56 12.27
C ARG A 197 -7.83 7.88 11.93
N ILE A 198 -7.24 8.29 10.81
CA ILE A 198 -5.87 7.90 10.43
C ILE A 198 -4.87 8.87 11.08
N ASP A 199 -5.29 9.62 12.09
CA ASP A 199 -4.36 10.36 12.93
C ASP A 199 -3.75 9.41 13.95
N ASP A 200 -2.46 9.64 14.20
CA ASP A 200 -1.72 9.03 15.29
C ASP A 200 -2.40 9.36 16.62
N GLU A 201 -3.39 8.57 17.05
CA GLU A 201 -3.67 8.46 18.49
C GLU A 201 -2.46 7.76 19.11
N ILE A 202 -1.46 8.58 19.44
CA ILE A 202 -0.49 8.34 20.49
C ILE A 202 -1.29 7.76 21.66
N LEU A 203 -1.04 6.50 21.96
CA LEU A 203 -1.60 5.84 23.15
C LEU A 203 -1.54 6.81 24.32
N THR A 204 -2.70 7.05 24.93
CA THR A 204 -2.75 7.78 26.20
C THR A 204 -1.84 7.07 27.20
N ASN A 205 -1.19 7.82 28.09
CA ASN A 205 -0.25 7.23 29.05
C ASN A 205 -0.89 6.11 29.89
N GLU A 206 -2.20 6.19 30.13
CA GLU A 206 -3.00 5.16 30.79
C GLU A 206 -2.97 3.81 30.04
N GLN A 207 -3.02 3.83 28.70
CA GLN A 207 -2.97 2.63 27.87
C GLN A 207 -1.56 2.03 27.76
N LYS A 208 -0.51 2.85 27.96
CA LYS A 208 0.88 2.38 28.06
C LYS A 208 1.16 1.71 29.40
N GLU A 209 0.70 2.32 30.49
CA GLU A 209 0.84 1.80 31.86
C GLU A 209 0.13 0.44 32.03
N GLU A 210 -1.06 0.27 31.45
CA GLU A 210 -1.80 -1.01 31.51
C GLU A 210 -1.05 -2.16 30.81
N TYR A 211 -0.29 -1.87 29.74
CA TYR A 211 0.52 -2.84 29.01
C TYR A 211 1.82 -3.19 29.76
N GLU A 212 2.48 -2.21 30.37
CA GLU A 212 3.68 -2.42 31.19
C GLU A 212 3.38 -3.25 32.44
N LEU A 213 2.24 -2.99 33.10
CA LEU A 213 1.78 -3.82 34.22
C LEU A 213 1.49 -5.27 33.79
N LYS A 214 0.85 -5.49 32.65
CA LYS A 214 0.46 -6.85 32.19
C LYS A 214 1.63 -7.70 31.67
N ASN A 215 2.73 -7.06 31.24
CA ASN A 215 3.92 -7.77 30.73
C ASN A 215 5.07 -7.88 31.73
N SER A 216 4.95 -7.27 32.91
CA SER A 216 5.90 -7.45 34.03
C SER A 216 5.93 -8.87 34.61
N GLY A 217 5.02 -9.76 34.17
CA GLY A 217 4.87 -11.13 34.68
C GLY A 217 5.55 -12.25 33.89
N VAL A 218 6.25 -11.99 32.77
CA VAL A 218 6.87 -13.05 31.95
C VAL A 218 8.33 -12.73 31.62
N ASN A 219 9.20 -12.91 32.60
CA ASN A 219 10.40 -13.75 32.58
C ASN A 219 11.38 -13.32 33.68
N GLY A 220 11.91 -14.33 34.38
CA GLY A 220 12.71 -14.14 35.58
C GLY A 220 14.03 -13.39 35.37
N GLY A 221 14.40 -12.66 36.42
CA GLY A 221 15.74 -12.72 36.99
C GLY A 221 16.83 -11.87 36.34
N ILE A 222 17.08 -10.71 36.99
CA ILE A 222 18.40 -10.05 37.21
C ILE A 222 18.96 -9.33 35.96
N SER A 223 19.39 -8.07 35.96
CA SER A 223 19.83 -7.15 37.02
C SER A 223 19.39 -5.72 36.68
N LYS A 224 19.04 -4.98 37.73
CA LYS A 224 18.96 -3.52 37.72
C LYS A 224 20.36 -2.95 37.49
N ASN A 225 20.47 -2.03 36.55
CA ASN A 225 21.34 -0.87 36.64
C ASN A 225 20.57 0.28 36.01
N ASP A 226 20.28 1.25 36.87
CA ASP A 226 19.68 2.52 36.53
C ASP A 226 20.64 3.34 35.63
N ASP A 227 20.10 4.38 35.00
CA ASP A 227 20.77 5.40 34.17
C ASP A 227 20.70 5.23 32.64
N ALA A 228 19.47 5.24 32.09
CA ALA A 228 19.24 5.77 30.73
C ALA A 228 17.79 6.24 30.51
N ALA A 229 17.18 6.88 31.51
CA ALA A 229 16.00 7.70 31.27
C ALA A 229 16.42 9.04 30.64
N LYS A 230 16.72 9.04 29.33
CA LYS A 230 16.73 10.19 28.41
C LYS A 230 17.17 9.73 27.03
N ASN A 231 16.45 10.18 26.00
CA ASN A 231 16.62 9.93 24.56
C ASN A 231 16.10 8.59 24.02
N ILE A 232 14.77 8.46 23.97
CA ILE A 232 14.17 7.77 22.83
C ILE A 232 14.14 8.79 21.69
N GLN A 233 15.19 8.80 20.86
CA GLN A 233 15.12 9.46 19.56
C GLN A 233 14.08 8.71 18.72
N ILE A 234 13.00 9.40 18.38
CA ILE A 234 12.04 8.93 17.40
C ILE A 234 12.78 8.96 16.06
N PHE A 235 13.27 7.80 15.63
CA PHE A 235 13.68 7.62 14.24
C PHE A 235 12.40 7.55 13.40
N GLU A 236 11.97 8.70 12.90
CA GLU A 236 11.23 8.73 11.65
C GLU A 236 12.13 8.07 10.60
N LYS A 237 11.83 6.80 10.29
CA LYS A 237 12.54 6.14 9.20
C LYS A 237 11.94 6.66 7.91
N GLU A 238 12.70 7.53 7.24
CA GLU A 238 12.62 7.67 5.80
C GLU A 238 12.56 6.24 5.21
N GLY A 239 11.59 6.02 4.31
CA GLY A 239 11.54 4.77 3.56
C GLY A 239 12.85 4.57 2.77
N PRO A 240 12.98 3.49 1.99
CA PRO A 240 14.01 3.49 0.95
C PRO A 240 13.82 4.79 0.16
N GLN A 241 14.80 5.69 0.27
CA GLN A 241 14.81 6.91 -0.51
C GLN A 241 14.58 6.49 -1.95
N GLU A 242 13.58 7.09 -2.59
CA GLU A 242 13.66 7.27 -4.03
C GLU A 242 15.06 7.82 -4.27
N SER A 243 15.84 7.13 -5.09
CA SER A 243 17.20 7.55 -5.42
C SER A 243 17.14 8.99 -5.88
N ASP A 244 17.55 9.89 -5.00
CA ASP A 244 17.53 11.32 -5.19
C ASP A 244 18.64 11.62 -6.20
N THR A 245 18.29 11.78 -7.48
CA THR A 245 19.19 12.41 -8.44
C THR A 245 19.13 13.92 -8.21
N THR A 246 19.73 14.39 -7.12
CA THR A 246 20.04 15.80 -6.96
C THR A 246 21.16 16.13 -7.94
N TYR A 247 20.78 16.74 -9.08
CA TYR A 247 21.71 17.46 -9.93
C TYR A 247 22.27 18.64 -9.13
N LYS A 248 23.45 18.46 -8.54
CA LYS A 248 24.30 19.59 -8.15
C LYS A 248 24.86 20.21 -9.42
N HIS A 249 24.60 21.51 -9.55
CA HIS A 249 25.16 22.37 -10.56
C HIS A 249 26.57 22.76 -10.13
N ASP A 250 27.56 21.92 -10.43
CA ASP A 250 28.98 22.30 -10.37
C ASP A 250 29.49 22.39 -11.80
N ASN A 251 29.39 23.59 -12.34
CA ASN A 251 30.11 24.04 -13.51
C ASN A 251 31.51 24.41 -13.03
N GLU A 252 32.54 23.63 -13.43
CA GLU A 252 33.85 24.17 -13.85
C GLU A 252 34.86 23.05 -14.18
N ASN A 253 35.35 23.12 -15.41
CA ASN A 253 36.71 22.79 -15.85
C ASN A 253 37.29 21.40 -15.53
N HIS A 254 37.03 20.43 -16.42
CA HIS A 254 38.01 19.40 -16.74
C HIS A 254 37.95 18.92 -18.20
N LEU A 255 37.96 19.86 -19.16
CA LEU A 255 38.12 19.52 -20.60
C LEU A 255 39.47 19.96 -21.21
N ASP A 256 40.50 20.20 -20.39
CA ASP A 256 41.83 20.63 -20.85
C ASP A 256 42.98 19.63 -20.58
N LYS A 257 42.69 18.33 -20.42
CA LYS A 257 43.76 17.33 -20.15
C LYS A 257 43.79 16.08 -21.02
N LEU A 258 43.09 16.07 -22.15
CA LEU A 258 43.17 14.97 -23.14
C LEU A 258 43.43 15.46 -24.58
N ARG A 259 44.19 16.55 -24.73
CA ARG A 259 44.79 17.00 -26.00
C ARG A 259 46.30 17.24 -25.89
N SER A 260 47.00 16.35 -25.20
CA SER A 260 48.47 16.34 -25.17
C SER A 260 49.06 14.92 -25.14
N LEU A 261 48.43 13.97 -25.81
CA LEU A 261 49.00 12.67 -26.17
C LEU A 261 48.58 12.33 -27.61
N ASN A 262 49.16 13.10 -28.54
CA ASN A 262 49.59 12.70 -29.87
C ASN A 262 50.58 13.75 -30.36
#